data_AF-A0A524NFV7-F1
#
_entry.id   AF-A0A524NFV7-F1
#
_cell.length_a   1.000
_cell.length_b   1.000
_cell.length_c   1.000
_cell.angle_alpha   90.00
_cell.angle_beta   90.00
_cell.angle_gamma   90.00
#
_symmetry.space_group_name_H-M   'P 1'
#
loop_
_entity.id
_entity.type
_entity.pdbx_description
1 polymer ?
#
loop_
_entity_poly.entity_id
_entity_poly.type
_entity_poly.pdbx_seq_one_letter_code
_entity_poly.pdbx_strand_id
1 'polypeptide(L)'
;MSSKYEVELISIEDKNVLIRKYSESLRYEERADIYGCCIKLLTDSKYVKERWEENFYPMSAHVRSHGRIIVVEEKDEQQQRVLYDPLSKTAFLINVDYYGWVKSIALSIAGDILEDGHGINSVHGACADLDGRGVCLIAPSGTGKTTHTYGLLRLNGVRVISDDWFFVRFMADQAVAFSSEKNFYIQADIAEIWGEYKNLVDKTEFDSKGRAVVNVRWVVGKGKVLPMT
;
A
#
# COMPACT_ATOMS: atom_id res chain seq x y z
N MET A 1 4.02 -0.16 -20.63
CA MET A 1 5.11 -0.99 -20.07
C MET A 1 5.16 -0.70 -18.58
N SER A 2 4.92 -1.69 -17.71
CA SER A 2 5.20 -1.51 -16.29
C SER A 2 6.71 -1.34 -16.18
N SER A 3 7.22 -0.15 -15.84
CA SER A 3 8.59 -0.10 -15.35
C SER A 3 8.64 -1.05 -14.15
N LYS A 4 9.65 -1.90 -14.13
CA LYS A 4 9.91 -2.82 -13.04
C LYS A 4 11.13 -2.20 -12.37
N TYR A 5 10.99 -1.77 -11.12
CA TYR A 5 12.18 -1.41 -10.35
C TYR A 5 12.94 -2.68 -10.01
N GLU A 6 14.25 -2.55 -9.90
CA GLU A 6 15.11 -3.59 -9.36
C GLU A 6 15.38 -3.27 -7.88
N VAL A 7 15.31 -4.30 -7.04
CA VAL A 7 15.63 -4.18 -5.62
C VAL A 7 17.04 -4.69 -5.41
N GLU A 8 17.92 -3.80 -4.95
CA GLU A 8 19.29 -4.12 -4.55
C GLU A 8 19.31 -4.40 -3.05
N LEU A 9 19.77 -5.59 -2.65
CA LEU A 9 19.99 -5.90 -1.24
C LEU A 9 21.28 -5.24 -0.76
N ILE A 10 21.22 -4.53 0.36
CA ILE A 10 22.34 -3.80 0.94
C ILE A 10 22.66 -4.29 2.34
N SER A 11 23.89 -4.06 2.79
CA SER A 11 24.31 -4.41 4.16
C SER A 11 23.79 -3.41 5.20
N ILE A 12 23.91 -3.79 6.47
CA ILE A 12 23.60 -2.90 7.60
C ILE A 12 24.55 -1.68 7.63
N GLU A 13 25.80 -1.85 7.21
CA GLU A 13 26.81 -0.81 7.07
C GLU A 13 26.42 0.20 5.98
N ASP A 14 26.04 -0.28 4.79
CA ASP A 14 25.59 0.57 3.68
C ASP A 14 24.36 1.37 4.07
N LYS A 15 23.38 0.71 4.71
CA LYS A 15 22.19 1.38 5.26
C LYS A 15 22.59 2.47 6.25
N ASN A 16 23.56 2.23 7.12
CA ASN A 16 24.01 3.24 8.09
C ASN A 16 24.69 4.45 7.41
N VAL A 17 25.37 4.25 6.28
CA VAL A 17 25.91 5.34 5.45
C VAL A 17 24.78 6.15 4.84
N LEU A 18 23.79 5.49 4.23
CA LEU A 18 22.63 6.15 3.60
C LEU A 18 21.79 6.95 4.61
N ILE A 19 21.55 6.41 5.82
CA ILE A 19 20.85 7.16 6.88
C ILE A 19 21.57 8.47 7.20
N ARG A 20 22.91 8.45 7.32
CA ARG A 20 23.69 9.68 7.56
C ARG A 20 23.65 10.63 6.37
N LYS A 21 23.70 10.09 5.14
CA LYS A 21 23.62 10.88 3.91
C LYS A 21 22.32 11.70 3.87
N TYR A 22 21.18 11.09 4.17
CA TYR A 22 19.88 11.75 3.99
C TYR A 22 19.33 12.42 5.25
N SER A 23 19.88 12.19 6.45
CA SER A 23 19.25 12.61 7.71
C SER A 23 18.90 14.10 7.78
N GLU A 24 19.70 14.97 7.16
CA GLU A 24 19.46 16.42 7.16
C GLU A 24 18.38 16.89 6.18
N SER A 25 18.09 16.07 5.16
CA SER A 25 17.11 16.39 4.11
C SER A 25 15.67 16.00 4.45
N LEU A 26 15.51 15.04 5.37
CA LEU A 26 14.20 14.48 5.74
C LEU A 26 13.38 15.52 6.51
N ARG A 27 12.17 15.81 6.03
CA ARG A 27 11.27 16.83 6.60
C ARG A 27 10.04 16.24 7.25
N TYR A 28 9.65 15.04 6.83
CA TYR A 28 8.42 14.39 7.23
C TYR A 28 8.70 13.01 7.80
N GLU A 29 8.04 12.70 8.91
CA GLU A 29 8.04 11.39 9.56
C GLU A 29 6.60 10.99 9.81
N GLU A 30 6.19 9.85 9.26
CA GLU A 30 4.87 9.27 9.50
C GLU A 30 4.95 7.79 9.85
N ARG A 31 3.93 7.25 10.51
CA ARG A 31 3.86 5.82 10.87
C ARG A 31 2.54 5.22 10.44
N ALA A 32 2.63 4.14 9.67
CA ALA A 32 1.49 3.34 9.28
C ALA A 32 1.35 2.11 10.18
N ASP A 33 0.11 1.78 10.50
CA ASP A 33 -0.30 0.45 10.95
C ASP A 33 -0.66 -0.38 9.72
N ILE A 34 0.21 -1.32 9.37
CA ILE A 34 -0.01 -2.29 8.30
C ILE A 34 -0.19 -3.66 8.95
N TYR A 35 -1.45 -4.01 9.23
CA TYR A 35 -1.85 -5.25 9.90
C TYR A 35 -1.05 -5.54 11.19
N GLY A 36 -0.92 -4.53 12.05
CA GLY A 36 -0.18 -4.60 13.32
C GLY A 36 1.31 -4.26 13.19
N CYS A 37 1.85 -4.18 11.97
CA CYS A 37 3.22 -3.72 11.75
C CYS A 37 3.28 -2.20 11.69
N CYS A 38 3.98 -1.59 12.66
CA CYS A 38 4.41 -0.20 12.59
C CYS A 38 5.51 -0.01 11.53
N ILE A 39 5.13 0.44 10.33
CA ILE A 39 6.07 0.83 9.27
C ILE A 39 6.23 2.36 9.29
N LYS A 40 7.47 2.82 9.43
CA LYS A 40 7.78 4.25 9.53
C LYS A 40 8.27 4.80 8.19
N LEU A 41 7.58 5.81 7.69
CA LEU A 41 8.00 6.62 6.54
C LEU A 41 8.89 7.78 7.01
N LEU A 42 9.96 8.01 6.28
CA LEU A 42 10.80 9.20 6.34
C LEU A 42 10.94 9.76 4.92
N THR A 43 10.62 11.04 4.72
CA THR A 43 10.71 11.64 3.38
C THR A 43 10.96 13.15 3.42
N ASP A 44 11.52 13.68 2.34
CA ASP A 44 11.60 15.10 2.01
C ASP A 44 10.38 15.60 1.21
N SER A 45 9.57 14.67 0.69
CA SER A 45 8.43 14.95 -0.19
C SER A 45 7.12 15.05 0.58
N LYS A 46 6.53 16.25 0.56
CA LYS A 46 5.20 16.50 1.13
C LYS A 46 4.12 15.63 0.45
N TYR A 47 4.23 15.47 -0.87
CA TYR A 47 3.29 14.65 -1.65
C TYR A 47 3.29 13.19 -1.16
N VAL A 48 4.47 12.59 -0.98
CA VAL A 48 4.59 11.20 -0.47
C VAL A 48 3.98 11.09 0.93
N LYS A 49 4.21 12.08 1.80
CA LYS A 49 3.63 12.16 3.14
C LYS A 49 2.10 12.17 3.12
N GLU A 50 1.49 13.03 2.30
CA GLU A 50 0.02 13.15 2.23
C GLU A 50 -0.63 11.88 1.67
N ARG A 51 -0.08 11.32 0.59
CA ARG A 51 -0.58 10.05 0.04
C ARG A 51 -0.42 8.89 1.02
N TRP A 52 0.67 8.85 1.79
CA TRP A 52 0.88 7.86 2.87
C TRP A 52 -0.20 7.93 3.95
N GLU A 53 -0.47 9.12 4.47
CA GLU A 53 -1.52 9.33 5.47
C GLU A 53 -2.90 9.01 4.92
N GLU A 54 -3.17 9.30 3.65
CA GLU A 54 -4.43 8.93 3.02
C GLU A 54 -4.56 7.41 2.88
N ASN A 55 -3.49 6.71 2.52
CA ASN A 55 -3.55 5.30 2.17
C ASN A 55 -3.61 4.35 3.38
N PHE A 56 -2.85 4.65 4.44
CA PHE A 56 -2.70 3.75 5.59
C PHE A 56 -3.43 4.24 6.84
N TYR A 57 -3.69 3.32 7.77
CA TYR A 57 -4.09 3.70 9.13
C TYR A 57 -2.87 4.26 9.87
N PRO A 58 -3.03 5.34 10.66
CA PRO A 58 -1.92 5.88 11.43
C PRO A 58 -1.59 4.96 12.62
N MET A 59 -0.31 4.76 12.90
CA MET A 59 0.16 4.13 14.13
C MET A 59 0.60 5.19 15.15
N SER A 60 0.38 4.93 16.43
CA SER A 60 0.82 5.80 17.51
C SER A 60 2.32 6.13 17.45
N ALA A 61 2.66 7.40 17.64
CA ALA A 61 4.04 7.88 17.75
C ALA A 61 4.82 7.30 18.94
N HIS A 62 4.16 6.61 19.87
CA HIS A 62 4.83 5.88 20.95
C HIS A 62 5.31 4.48 20.55
N VAL A 63 4.74 3.89 19.49
CA VAL A 63 5.11 2.56 18.99
C VAL A 63 6.39 2.63 18.18
N ARG A 64 7.39 1.80 18.51
CA ARG A 64 8.65 1.73 17.75
C ARG A 64 8.40 1.09 16.38
N SER A 65 9.10 1.59 15.35
CA SER A 65 8.99 1.06 14.00
C SER A 65 9.54 -0.37 13.93
N HIS A 66 8.77 -1.30 13.37
CA HIS A 66 9.24 -2.64 13.03
C HIS A 66 9.99 -2.65 11.69
N GLY A 67 9.61 -1.76 10.77
CA GLY A 67 10.28 -1.54 9.49
C GLY A 67 10.29 -0.06 9.12
N ARG A 68 11.14 0.32 8.17
CA ARG A 68 11.33 1.71 7.75
C ARG A 68 11.38 1.84 6.24
N ILE A 69 10.84 2.93 5.72
CA ILE A 69 10.96 3.32 4.32
C ILE A 69 11.41 4.77 4.25
N ILE A 70 12.52 5.00 3.55
CA ILE A 70 13.11 6.31 3.31
C ILE A 70 12.88 6.65 1.84
N VAL A 71 12.13 7.70 1.56
CA VAL A 71 11.82 8.15 0.19
C VAL A 71 12.42 9.53 -0.02
N VAL A 72 13.37 9.64 -0.94
CA VAL A 72 14.18 10.86 -1.14
C VAL A 72 14.44 11.11 -2.62
N GLU A 73 14.71 12.38 -2.95
CA GLU A 73 15.09 12.80 -4.29
C GLU A 73 16.56 13.27 -4.32
N GLU A 74 17.33 12.79 -5.29
CA GLU A 74 18.69 13.23 -5.59
C GLU A 74 18.70 14.03 -6.88
N LYS A 75 19.04 15.32 -6.80
CA LYS A 75 18.99 16.22 -7.97
C LYS A 75 20.04 15.92 -9.04
N ASP A 76 21.18 15.37 -8.63
CA ASP A 76 22.33 15.15 -9.50
C ASP A 76 22.28 13.78 -10.22
N GLU A 77 21.33 12.91 -9.87
CA GLU A 77 21.17 11.57 -10.42
C GLU A 77 19.72 11.36 -10.85
N GLN A 78 19.48 10.85 -12.05
CA GLN A 78 18.10 10.58 -12.52
C GLN A 78 17.68 9.11 -12.38
N GLN A 79 18.58 8.24 -11.93
CA GLN A 79 18.28 6.82 -11.83
C GLN A 79 17.41 6.56 -10.60
N GLN A 80 16.32 5.79 -10.81
CA GLN A 80 15.50 5.27 -9.73
C GLN A 80 16.20 4.08 -9.10
N ARG A 81 16.31 4.06 -7.77
CA ARG A 81 16.93 2.96 -7.03
C ARG A 81 16.06 2.55 -5.87
N VAL A 82 15.92 1.24 -5.69
CA VAL A 82 15.27 0.64 -4.51
C VAL A 82 16.30 -0.23 -3.81
N LEU A 83 16.70 0.19 -2.63
CA LEU A 83 17.69 -0.51 -1.81
C LEU A 83 16.99 -1.09 -0.59
N TYR A 84 17.33 -2.30 -0.17
CA TYR A 84 16.71 -2.95 0.98
C TYR A 84 17.75 -3.62 1.88
N ASP A 85 17.72 -3.28 3.17
CA ASP A 85 18.44 -4.00 4.22
C ASP A 85 17.47 -4.96 4.95
N PRO A 86 17.59 -6.28 4.72
CA PRO A 86 16.71 -7.27 5.35
C PRO A 86 16.91 -7.39 6.86
N LEU A 87 18.08 -7.02 7.38
CA LEU A 87 18.37 -7.19 8.82
C LEU A 87 17.60 -6.17 9.67
N SER A 88 17.60 -4.90 9.26
CA SER A 88 16.84 -3.86 9.97
C SER A 88 15.49 -3.53 9.33
N LYS A 89 15.09 -4.30 8.29
CA LYS A 89 13.83 -4.13 7.55
C LYS A 89 13.66 -2.69 7.06
N THR A 90 14.72 -2.13 6.47
CA THR A 90 14.80 -0.73 6.04
C THR A 90 14.98 -0.63 4.53
N ALA A 91 14.06 0.05 3.85
CA ALA A 91 14.14 0.33 2.42
C ALA A 91 14.48 1.81 2.12
N PHE A 92 15.25 2.04 1.06
CA PHE A 92 15.48 3.35 0.47
C PHE A 92 14.90 3.38 -0.95
N LEU A 93 14.08 4.37 -1.24
CA LEU A 93 13.50 4.64 -2.54
C LEU A 93 14.04 5.99 -2.99
N ILE A 94 15.04 5.95 -3.87
CA ILE A 94 15.73 7.14 -4.36
C ILE A 94 15.16 7.46 -5.74
N ASN A 95 14.72 8.71 -5.95
CA ASN A 95 14.12 9.22 -7.18
C ASN A 95 12.85 8.46 -7.64
N VAL A 96 12.18 7.78 -6.72
CA VAL A 96 10.91 7.09 -7.02
C VAL A 96 9.79 8.14 -7.08
N ASP A 97 9.27 8.35 -8.28
CA ASP A 97 8.21 9.33 -8.59
C ASP A 97 6.79 8.73 -8.55
N TYR A 98 6.69 7.41 -8.44
CA TYR A 98 5.44 6.68 -8.49
C TYR A 98 5.04 6.15 -7.10
N TYR A 99 4.00 6.77 -6.52
CA TYR A 99 3.51 6.44 -5.17
C TYR A 99 3.09 4.97 -5.02
N GLY A 100 2.58 4.35 -6.08
CA GLY A 100 2.23 2.93 -6.06
C GLY A 100 3.41 2.02 -5.65
N TRP A 101 4.65 2.37 -5.98
CA TRP A 101 5.82 1.62 -5.51
C TRP A 101 6.13 1.87 -4.04
N VAL A 102 6.00 3.11 -3.56
CA VAL A 102 6.15 3.44 -2.14
C VAL A 102 5.21 2.58 -1.29
N LYS A 103 3.94 2.56 -1.69
CA LYS A 103 2.89 1.72 -1.10
C LYS A 103 3.25 0.23 -1.16
N SER A 104 3.54 -0.31 -2.35
CA SER A 104 3.84 -1.75 -2.51
C SER A 104 5.07 -2.21 -1.74
N ILE A 105 6.11 -1.38 -1.66
CA ILE A 105 7.33 -1.70 -0.88
C ILE A 105 7.03 -1.67 0.62
N ALA A 106 6.24 -0.71 1.11
CA ALA A 106 5.82 -0.70 2.52
C ALA A 106 5.02 -1.96 2.90
N LEU A 107 4.12 -2.39 2.01
CA LEU A 107 3.38 -3.65 2.17
C LEU A 107 4.29 -4.87 2.14
N SER A 108 5.33 -4.86 1.30
CA SER A 108 6.33 -5.94 1.22
C SER A 108 7.21 -6.01 2.47
N ILE A 109 7.61 -4.87 3.06
CA ILE A 109 8.33 -4.83 4.33
C ILE A 109 7.48 -5.40 5.46
N ALA A 110 6.19 -5.03 5.53
CA ALA A 110 5.27 -5.61 6.48
C ALA A 110 5.11 -7.13 6.24
N GLY A 111 4.97 -7.55 4.99
CA GLY A 111 4.91 -8.96 4.60
C GLY A 111 6.13 -9.76 5.05
N ASP A 112 7.35 -9.23 4.83
CA ASP A 112 8.60 -9.83 5.27
C ASP A 112 8.63 -10.05 6.80
N ILE A 113 8.16 -9.07 7.58
CA ILE A 113 8.06 -9.20 9.05
C ILE A 113 7.00 -10.24 9.45
N LEU A 114 5.85 -10.22 8.79
CA LEU A 114 4.67 -11.02 9.12
C LEU A 114 4.84 -12.50 8.73
N GLU A 115 5.50 -12.77 7.61
CA GLU A 115 5.77 -14.11 7.13
C GLU A 115 6.79 -14.81 8.04
N ASP A 116 7.96 -14.18 8.24
CA ASP A 116 9.05 -14.72 9.06
C ASP A 116 8.65 -14.91 10.53
N GLY A 117 7.98 -13.92 11.11
CA GLY A 117 7.74 -13.86 12.55
C GLY A 117 6.40 -14.42 13.01
N HIS A 118 5.40 -14.48 12.12
CA HIS A 118 4.01 -14.68 12.52
C HIS A 118 3.22 -15.69 11.67
N GLY A 119 3.82 -16.28 10.63
CA GLY A 119 3.13 -17.22 9.75
C GLY A 119 1.93 -16.59 9.02
N ILE A 120 1.97 -15.27 8.82
CA ILE A 120 0.95 -14.50 8.13
C ILE A 120 1.45 -14.26 6.71
N ASN A 121 0.68 -14.70 5.73
CA ASN A 121 1.05 -14.61 4.33
C ASN A 121 0.43 -13.36 3.70
N SER A 122 0.99 -12.91 2.59
CA SER A 122 0.40 -11.83 1.80
C SER A 122 -0.03 -12.30 0.42
N VAL A 123 -1.09 -11.69 -0.10
CA VAL A 123 -1.62 -11.98 -1.44
C VAL A 123 -1.75 -10.67 -2.21
N HIS A 124 -1.13 -10.60 -3.39
CA HIS A 124 -1.35 -9.52 -4.34
C HIS A 124 -2.59 -9.81 -5.19
N GLY A 125 -3.75 -9.40 -4.66
CA GLY A 125 -5.05 -9.60 -5.26
C GLY A 125 -6.14 -8.82 -4.51
N ALA A 126 -7.34 -8.78 -5.09
CA ALA A 126 -8.49 -8.21 -4.41
C ALA A 126 -9.17 -9.27 -3.52
N CYS A 127 -9.74 -8.83 -2.40
CA CYS A 127 -10.51 -9.66 -1.49
C CYS A 127 -11.86 -8.99 -1.17
N ALA A 128 -12.94 -9.74 -1.36
CA ALA A 128 -14.30 -9.33 -1.05
C ALA A 128 -14.98 -10.37 -0.17
N ASP A 129 -15.99 -9.94 0.57
CA ASP A 129 -16.92 -10.78 1.29
C ASP A 129 -18.24 -10.79 0.50
N LEU A 130 -18.76 -11.97 0.24
CA LEU A 130 -20.06 -12.21 -0.37
C LEU A 130 -20.91 -13.00 0.62
N ASP A 131 -21.84 -12.31 1.29
CA ASP A 131 -22.76 -12.90 2.27
C ASP A 131 -22.06 -13.73 3.36
N GLY A 132 -20.91 -13.25 3.85
CA GLY A 132 -20.12 -13.94 4.87
C GLY A 132 -19.10 -14.95 4.33
N ARG A 133 -18.91 -15.03 3.01
CA ARG A 133 -17.90 -15.88 2.38
C ARG A 133 -16.82 -15.04 1.71
N GLY A 134 -15.57 -15.25 2.11
CA GLY A 134 -14.42 -14.63 1.46
C GLY A 134 -14.22 -15.10 0.02
N VAL A 135 -14.04 -14.16 -0.90
CA VAL A 135 -13.73 -14.37 -2.31
C VAL A 135 -12.47 -13.58 -2.66
N CYS A 136 -11.51 -14.25 -3.29
CA CYS A 136 -10.25 -13.64 -3.73
C CYS A 136 -10.17 -13.60 -5.26
N LEU A 137 -9.70 -12.48 -5.80
CA LEU A 137 -9.42 -12.27 -7.22
C LEU A 137 -7.92 -12.03 -7.41
N ILE A 138 -7.21 -13.06 -7.88
CA ILE A 138 -5.78 -12.99 -8.21
C ILE A 138 -5.62 -12.99 -9.72
N ALA A 139 -4.99 -11.95 -10.25
CA ALA A 139 -4.67 -11.83 -11.66
C ALA A 139 -3.56 -10.79 -11.88
N PRO A 140 -2.83 -10.81 -13.00
CA PRO A 140 -1.83 -9.79 -13.33
C PRO A 140 -2.38 -8.36 -13.34
N SER A 141 -1.52 -7.35 -13.26
CA SER A 141 -1.92 -5.95 -13.41
C SER A 141 -2.57 -5.70 -14.78
N GLY A 142 -3.62 -4.87 -14.84
CA GLY A 142 -4.33 -4.54 -16.08
C GLY A 142 -5.36 -5.57 -16.57
N THR A 143 -5.56 -6.69 -15.86
CA THR A 143 -6.55 -7.73 -16.23
C THR A 143 -7.97 -7.45 -15.72
N GLY A 144 -8.20 -6.26 -15.15
CA GLY A 144 -9.51 -5.83 -14.67
C GLY A 144 -9.86 -6.22 -13.23
N LYS A 145 -8.91 -6.63 -12.38
CA LYS A 145 -9.17 -6.91 -10.94
C LYS A 145 -9.97 -5.79 -10.27
N THR A 146 -9.42 -4.58 -10.27
CA THR A 146 -10.05 -3.39 -9.68
C THR A 146 -11.41 -3.13 -10.30
N THR A 147 -11.53 -3.21 -11.63
CA THR A 147 -12.80 -3.05 -12.35
C THR A 147 -13.89 -4.01 -11.86
N HIS A 148 -13.55 -5.30 -11.70
CA HIS A 148 -14.50 -6.31 -11.22
C HIS A 148 -14.82 -6.13 -9.74
N THR A 149 -13.84 -5.83 -8.88
CA THR A 149 -14.05 -5.57 -7.45
C THR A 149 -15.03 -4.41 -7.24
N TYR A 150 -14.85 -3.32 -7.97
CA TYR A 150 -15.75 -2.16 -7.90
C TYR A 150 -17.12 -2.47 -8.51
N GLY A 151 -17.19 -3.28 -9.56
CA GLY A 151 -18.47 -3.80 -10.08
C GLY A 151 -19.22 -4.63 -9.04
N LEU A 152 -18.53 -5.53 -8.33
CA LEU A 152 -19.09 -6.39 -7.29
C LEU A 152 -19.63 -5.58 -6.10
N LEU A 153 -18.95 -4.49 -5.72
CA LEU A 153 -19.38 -3.62 -4.62
C LEU A 153 -20.78 -3.02 -4.80
N ARG A 154 -21.28 -2.98 -6.04
CA ARG A 154 -22.62 -2.49 -6.41
C ARG A 154 -23.72 -3.50 -6.06
N LEU A 155 -23.36 -4.76 -5.85
CA LEU A 155 -24.31 -5.81 -5.51
C LEU A 155 -24.68 -5.76 -4.01
N ASN A 156 -25.91 -6.15 -3.70
CA ASN A 156 -26.31 -6.42 -2.32
C ASN A 156 -25.53 -7.63 -1.78
N GLY A 157 -25.28 -7.66 -0.48
CA GLY A 157 -24.51 -8.76 0.16
C GLY A 157 -22.99 -8.71 -0.04
N VAL A 158 -22.49 -7.90 -0.99
CA VAL A 158 -21.04 -7.76 -1.22
C VAL A 158 -20.43 -6.65 -0.36
N ARG A 159 -19.26 -6.94 0.22
CA ARG A 159 -18.40 -6.00 0.96
C ARG A 159 -16.96 -6.18 0.48
N VAL A 160 -16.12 -5.14 0.52
CA VAL A 160 -14.70 -5.23 0.14
C VAL A 160 -13.81 -5.26 1.38
N ILE A 161 -12.75 -6.07 1.33
CA ILE A 161 -11.69 -6.12 2.33
C ILE A 161 -10.49 -5.37 1.77
N SER A 162 -10.08 -5.70 0.54
CA SER A 162 -9.02 -5.00 -0.20
C SER A 162 -9.23 -5.10 -1.71
N ASP A 163 -8.71 -4.17 -2.50
CA ASP A 163 -8.77 -4.20 -3.97
C ASP A 163 -7.47 -4.61 -4.65
N ASP A 164 -6.35 -4.69 -3.91
CA ASP A 164 -5.02 -4.87 -4.47
C ASP A 164 -4.12 -5.78 -3.63
N TRP A 165 -4.14 -5.67 -2.30
CA TRP A 165 -3.26 -6.47 -1.43
C TRP A 165 -3.96 -6.83 -0.12
N PHE A 166 -3.82 -8.05 0.37
CA PHE A 166 -4.35 -8.43 1.68
C PHE A 166 -3.47 -9.46 2.38
N PHE A 167 -3.65 -9.59 3.69
CA PHE A 167 -2.94 -10.57 4.50
C PHE A 167 -3.85 -11.75 4.80
N VAL A 168 -3.28 -12.95 4.88
CA VAL A 168 -3.99 -14.19 5.18
C VAL A 168 -3.36 -14.85 6.38
N ARG A 169 -4.20 -15.19 7.36
CA ARG A 169 -3.83 -16.01 8.51
C ARG A 169 -4.63 -17.30 8.50
N PHE A 170 -3.94 -18.42 8.58
CA PHE A 170 -4.58 -19.72 8.75
C PHE A 170 -4.91 -19.94 10.23
N MET A 171 -6.19 -20.16 10.53
CA MET A 171 -6.71 -20.44 11.86
C MET A 171 -7.47 -21.77 11.82
N ALA A 172 -6.85 -22.84 12.33
CA ALA A 172 -7.38 -24.20 12.23
C ALA A 172 -7.73 -24.58 10.78
N ASP A 173 -9.01 -24.75 10.47
CA ASP A 173 -9.56 -25.11 9.16
C ASP A 173 -9.98 -23.91 8.31
N GLN A 174 -9.77 -22.68 8.79
CA GLN A 174 -10.16 -21.45 8.12
C GLN A 174 -8.95 -20.61 7.67
N ALA A 175 -9.10 -19.98 6.51
CA ALA A 175 -8.20 -18.91 6.07
C ALA A 175 -8.93 -17.58 6.24
N VAL A 176 -8.42 -16.72 7.13
CA VAL A 176 -9.01 -15.42 7.42
C VAL A 176 -8.20 -14.35 6.69
N ALA A 177 -8.88 -13.51 5.91
CA ALA A 177 -8.27 -12.46 5.12
C ALA A 177 -8.43 -11.10 5.80
N PHE A 178 -7.37 -10.28 5.83
CA PHE A 178 -7.32 -8.98 6.48
C PHE A 178 -6.88 -7.89 5.51
N SER A 179 -7.54 -6.73 5.58
CA SER A 179 -7.14 -5.57 4.79
C SER A 179 -5.72 -5.13 5.16
N SER A 180 -4.93 -4.79 4.16
CA SER A 180 -3.61 -4.19 4.34
C SER A 180 -3.63 -2.66 4.38
N GLU A 181 -4.70 -2.03 3.88
CA GLU A 181 -4.79 -0.60 3.60
C GLU A 181 -6.07 0.02 4.18
N LYS A 182 -6.05 1.34 4.40
CA LYS A 182 -7.23 2.11 4.83
C LYS A 182 -8.10 2.50 3.65
N ASN A 183 -7.46 2.94 2.57
CA ASN A 183 -8.06 3.45 1.34
C ASN A 183 -7.50 2.70 0.13
N PHE A 184 -8.04 3.00 -1.05
CA PHE A 184 -7.80 2.23 -2.27
C PHE A 184 -7.02 3.06 -3.29
N TYR A 185 -6.03 2.48 -3.95
CA TYR A 185 -5.21 3.17 -4.95
C TYR A 185 -5.67 2.80 -6.37
N ILE A 186 -6.51 3.64 -6.96
CA ILE A 186 -7.26 3.34 -8.18
C ILE A 186 -6.77 4.12 -9.40
N GLN A 187 -7.21 3.69 -10.59
CA GLN A 187 -7.07 4.42 -11.84
C GLN A 187 -8.28 5.34 -12.07
N ALA A 188 -8.06 6.48 -12.75
CA ALA A 188 -9.09 7.47 -13.03
C ALA A 188 -10.26 6.96 -13.90
N ASP A 189 -9.99 5.95 -14.73
CA ASP A 189 -10.95 5.34 -15.66
C ASP A 189 -12.12 4.64 -14.97
N ILE A 190 -12.06 4.41 -13.64
CA ILE A 190 -13.13 3.75 -12.91
C ILE A 190 -14.47 4.49 -13.04
N ALA A 191 -14.47 5.82 -13.15
CA ALA A 191 -15.69 6.61 -13.31
C ALA A 191 -16.28 6.49 -14.73
N GLU A 192 -15.45 6.24 -15.74
CA GLU A 192 -15.90 6.02 -17.11
C GLU A 192 -16.57 4.65 -17.24
N ILE A 193 -16.02 3.64 -16.57
CA ILE A 193 -16.56 2.27 -16.54
C ILE A 193 -17.82 2.22 -15.66
N TRP A 194 -17.76 2.84 -14.48
CA TRP A 194 -18.80 2.80 -13.46
C TRP A 194 -19.17 4.24 -13.03
N GLY A 195 -20.15 4.83 -13.72
CA GLY A 195 -20.55 6.23 -13.52
C GLY A 195 -20.94 6.63 -12.09
N GLU A 196 -21.32 5.68 -11.25
CA GLU A 196 -21.59 5.89 -9.81
C GLU A 196 -20.37 6.43 -9.03
N TYR A 197 -19.15 6.17 -9.52
CA TYR A 197 -17.91 6.65 -8.90
C TYR A 197 -17.43 8.00 -9.44
N LYS A 198 -18.18 8.66 -10.34
CA LYS A 198 -17.80 9.97 -10.89
C LYS A 198 -17.55 11.02 -9.82
N ASN A 199 -18.44 11.10 -8.82
CA ASN A 199 -18.29 12.02 -7.70
C ASN A 199 -17.05 11.77 -6.84
N LEU A 200 -16.55 10.52 -6.82
CA LEU A 200 -15.30 10.16 -6.12
C LEU A 200 -14.11 10.69 -6.91
N VAL A 201 -14.07 10.42 -8.22
CA VAL A 201 -13.01 10.85 -9.13
C VAL A 201 -12.93 12.38 -9.22
N ASP A 202 -14.04 13.08 -9.35
CA ASP A 202 -14.08 14.55 -9.48
C ASP A 202 -13.47 15.30 -8.27
N LYS A 203 -13.40 14.65 -7.10
CA LYS A 203 -12.89 15.22 -5.85
C LYS A 203 -11.47 14.73 -5.49
N THR A 204 -10.86 13.96 -6.38
CA THR A 204 -9.61 13.27 -6.10
C THR A 204 -8.46 13.88 -6.91
N GLU A 205 -7.31 14.06 -6.26
CA GLU A 205 -6.08 14.48 -6.93
C GLU A 205 -5.37 13.26 -7.50
N PHE A 206 -5.23 13.21 -8.83
CA PHE A 206 -4.52 12.14 -9.53
C PHE A 206 -3.06 12.49 -9.77
N ASP A 207 -2.21 11.47 -9.67
CA ASP A 207 -0.80 11.56 -9.98
C ASP A 207 -0.53 11.59 -11.49
N SER A 208 0.74 11.77 -11.86
CA SER A 208 1.19 11.81 -13.26
C SER A 208 0.93 10.50 -14.04
N LYS A 209 0.58 9.41 -13.34
CA LYS A 209 0.21 8.11 -13.94
C LYS A 209 -1.31 7.90 -13.97
N GLY A 210 -2.11 8.93 -13.65
CA GLY A 210 -3.56 8.85 -13.63
C GLY A 210 -4.10 7.96 -12.50
N ARG A 211 -3.36 7.88 -11.38
CA ARG A 211 -3.77 7.10 -10.20
C ARG A 211 -3.94 7.97 -8.96
N ALA A 212 -4.77 7.50 -8.03
CA ALA A 212 -5.01 8.23 -6.80
C ALA A 212 -5.47 7.33 -5.66
N VAL A 213 -5.20 7.79 -4.43
CA VAL A 213 -5.74 7.17 -3.21
C VAL A 213 -7.15 7.72 -2.97
N VAL A 214 -8.14 6.85 -2.86
CA VAL A 214 -9.55 7.23 -2.70
C VAL A 214 -10.21 6.54 -1.53
N ASN A 215 -11.14 7.25 -0.89
CA ASN A 215 -12.01 6.69 0.11
C ASN A 215 -13.34 6.24 -0.51
N VAL A 216 -13.39 4.99 -0.99
CA VAL A 216 -14.58 4.42 -1.64
C VAL A 216 -15.84 4.48 -0.76
N ARG A 217 -15.67 4.55 0.58
CA ARG A 217 -16.78 4.65 1.54
C ARG A 217 -17.63 5.90 1.34
N TRP A 218 -17.12 6.93 0.66
CA TRP A 218 -17.90 8.12 0.29
C TRP A 218 -18.98 7.83 -0.76
N VAL A 219 -18.83 6.75 -1.53
CA VAL A 219 -19.80 6.31 -2.55
C VAL A 219 -20.60 5.12 -2.06
N VAL A 220 -19.92 4.06 -1.61
CA VAL A 220 -20.59 2.78 -1.28
C VAL A 220 -21.09 2.71 0.17
N GLY A 221 -20.72 3.68 1.01
CA GLY A 221 -21.05 3.71 2.44
C GLY A 221 -20.06 2.93 3.31
N LYS A 222 -20.03 3.27 4.61
CA LYS A 222 -19.05 2.70 5.57
C LYS A 222 -19.23 1.19 5.78
N GLY A 223 -20.45 0.67 5.70
CA GLY A 223 -20.75 -0.76 5.91
C GLY A 223 -20.30 -1.69 4.79
N LYS A 224 -19.81 -1.14 3.67
CA LYS A 224 -19.33 -1.89 2.51
C LYS A 224 -17.83 -2.16 2.52
N VAL A 225 -17.08 -1.63 3.49
CA VAL A 225 -15.65 -1.90 3.64
C VAL A 225 -15.41 -2.55 5.00
N LEU A 226 -14.88 -3.77 5.00
CA LEU A 226 -14.59 -4.53 6.21
C LEU A 226 -13.09 -4.66 6.45
N PRO A 227 -12.65 -4.77 7.71
CA PRO A 227 -11.24 -5.01 8.01
C PRO A 227 -10.82 -6.47 7.73
N MET A 228 -11.76 -7.42 7.70
CA MET A 228 -11.49 -8.84 7.50
C MET A 228 -12.72 -9.61 6.99
N THR A 229 -12.49 -10.83 6.48
CA THR A 229 -13.50 -11.84 6.13
C THR A 229 -13.00 -13.26 6.34
#